data_AF-A0A1I0RSR0-F1
#
_entry.id   AF-A0A1I0RSR0-F1
#
_cell.length_a   1.000
_cell.length_b   1.000
_cell.length_c   1.000
_cell.angle_alpha   90.00
_cell.angle_beta   90.00
_cell.angle_gamma   90.00
#
_symmetry.space_group_name_H-M   'P 1'
#
loop_
_entity.id
_entity.type
_entity.pdbx_description
1 polymer ?
#
loop_
_entity_poly.entity_id
_entity_poly.type
_entity_poly.pdbx_seq_one_letter_code
_entity_poly.pdbx_strand_id
1 'polypeptide(L)'
;MKKLIGLLSLAILIISSCKKDAEATHSSWNSELIPVNDTLSGTITTNTLLTHTHPWYIKGWLYVANEATLRIEPGTLINMLPAKKNGGIVITRGAKIVAAGTPVFPICFSFDTVAPGSGIILLGKAPQLSPVTVFDDPAGAGFLSYGGDFADDSSGILQHIQLSYAPANARFKGGLLLLGTGNKTILKDIVLKSSPGRIDTFTRPALH
;
A
#
# COMPACT_ATOMS: atom_id res chain seq x y z
N MET A 1 42.10 -75.27 0.31
CA MET A 1 40.97 -75.96 -0.34
C MET A 1 40.31 -74.97 -1.28
N LYS A 2 40.28 -75.30 -2.57
CA LYS A 2 39.85 -74.44 -3.67
C LYS A 2 38.32 -74.42 -3.72
N LYS A 3 37.67 -73.26 -3.82
CA LYS A 3 36.38 -73.13 -4.51
C LYS A 3 36.39 -71.87 -5.38
N LEU A 4 36.38 -72.14 -6.67
CA LEU A 4 36.33 -71.26 -7.83
C LEU A 4 34.96 -71.54 -8.48
N ILE A 5 34.16 -70.50 -8.72
CA ILE A 5 33.08 -70.31 -9.73
C ILE A 5 32.64 -68.85 -9.49
N GLY A 6 32.58 -67.89 -10.42
CA GLY A 6 32.57 -67.91 -11.88
C GLY A 6 31.41 -67.04 -12.39
N LEU A 7 31.73 -65.81 -12.85
CA LEU A 7 31.02 -64.89 -13.77
C LEU A 7 29.51 -64.59 -13.62
N LEU A 8 29.16 -63.28 -13.58
CA LEU A 8 28.35 -62.63 -14.63
C LEU A 8 28.38 -61.09 -14.49
N SER A 9 28.70 -60.39 -15.59
CA SER A 9 28.69 -58.93 -15.67
C SER A 9 27.27 -58.38 -15.73
N LEU A 10 26.99 -57.28 -15.02
CA LEU A 10 25.98 -56.32 -15.46
C LEU A 10 26.39 -54.91 -15.03
N ALA A 11 26.92 -54.15 -15.99
CA ALA A 11 27.09 -52.71 -15.85
C ALA A 11 25.69 -52.06 -15.84
N ILE A 12 25.33 -51.40 -14.75
CA ILE A 12 24.15 -50.52 -14.68
C ILE A 12 24.64 -49.11 -14.42
N LEU A 13 24.62 -48.30 -15.47
CA LEU A 13 24.69 -46.84 -15.39
C LEU A 13 23.44 -46.34 -14.66
N ILE A 14 23.60 -45.88 -13.43
CA ILE A 14 22.56 -45.09 -12.75
C ILE A 14 22.73 -43.64 -13.19
N ILE A 15 22.00 -43.30 -14.23
CA ILE A 15 21.73 -41.93 -14.68
C ILE A 15 21.22 -41.08 -13.52
N SER A 16 21.89 -39.95 -13.32
CA SER A 16 21.51 -38.87 -12.42
C SER A 16 20.15 -38.31 -12.81
N SER A 17 19.12 -38.57 -12.00
CA SER A 17 17.86 -37.84 -12.06
C SER A 17 17.85 -36.81 -10.94
N CYS A 18 18.28 -35.59 -11.29
CA CYS A 18 17.94 -34.43 -10.47
C CYS A 18 16.42 -34.31 -10.49
N LYS A 19 15.75 -34.66 -9.38
CA LYS A 19 14.42 -34.13 -9.09
C LYS A 19 14.58 -32.63 -8.87
N LYS A 20 14.57 -31.87 -9.96
CA LYS A 20 14.12 -30.49 -9.92
C LYS A 20 12.61 -30.59 -10.06
N ASP A 21 11.96 -30.82 -8.92
CA ASP A 21 10.53 -30.58 -8.80
C ASP A 21 10.37 -29.06 -8.95
N ALA A 22 10.30 -28.61 -10.20
CA ALA A 22 9.83 -27.29 -10.54
C ALA A 22 8.32 -27.33 -10.29
N GLU A 23 7.96 -27.14 -9.02
CA GLU A 23 6.64 -26.73 -8.62
C GLU A 23 6.33 -25.48 -9.47
N ALA A 24 5.53 -25.68 -10.52
CA ALA A 24 4.94 -24.59 -11.24
C ALA A 24 4.03 -23.89 -10.25
N THR A 25 4.56 -22.85 -9.59
CA THR A 25 3.76 -21.90 -8.85
C THR A 25 2.68 -21.44 -9.81
N HIS A 26 1.43 -21.87 -9.57
CA HIS A 26 0.28 -21.21 -10.14
C HIS A 26 0.39 -19.75 -9.70
N SER A 27 0.91 -18.91 -10.60
CA SER A 27 0.84 -17.47 -10.43
C SER A 27 -0.64 -17.13 -10.51
N SER A 28 -1.28 -17.07 -9.34
CA SER A 28 -2.52 -16.33 -9.19
C SER A 28 -2.23 -14.95 -9.72
N TRP A 29 -2.71 -14.65 -10.93
CA TRP A 29 -2.63 -13.31 -11.47
C TRP A 29 -3.46 -12.45 -10.52
N ASN A 30 -2.80 -11.81 -9.56
CA ASN A 30 -3.39 -10.68 -8.86
C ASN A 30 -3.49 -9.57 -9.89
N SER A 31 -4.50 -9.66 -10.76
CA SER A 31 -4.77 -8.65 -11.78
C SER A 31 -5.08 -7.34 -11.08
N GLU A 32 -4.27 -6.33 -11.36
CA GLU A 32 -4.51 -4.98 -10.88
C GLU A 32 -5.34 -4.23 -11.94
N LEU A 33 -6.38 -3.55 -11.49
CA LEU A 33 -7.14 -2.63 -12.33
C LEU A 33 -6.46 -1.26 -12.35
N ILE A 34 -6.27 -0.71 -13.55
CA ILE A 34 -5.90 0.69 -13.72
C ILE A 34 -7.20 1.47 -13.92
N PRO A 35 -7.54 2.43 -13.03
CA PRO A 35 -8.77 3.18 -13.18
C PRO A 35 -8.77 3.99 -14.49
N VAL A 36 -9.91 4.00 -15.19
CA VAL A 36 -10.07 4.72 -16.47
C VAL A 36 -10.12 6.24 -16.25
N ASN A 37 -10.66 6.66 -15.10
CA ASN A 37 -10.74 8.06 -14.71
C ASN A 37 -9.59 8.41 -13.77
N ASP A 38 -8.97 9.57 -13.99
CA ASP A 38 -7.90 10.11 -13.13
C ASP A 38 -8.39 10.52 -11.74
N THR A 39 -9.71 10.69 -11.57
CA THR A 39 -10.35 11.13 -10.34
C THR A 39 -11.05 9.98 -9.65
N LEU A 40 -10.58 9.66 -8.44
CA LEU A 40 -11.05 8.57 -7.60
C LEU A 40 -11.91 9.09 -6.45
N SER A 41 -12.93 8.33 -6.09
CA SER A 41 -13.76 8.57 -4.91
C SER A 41 -14.51 7.30 -4.50
N GLY A 42 -14.99 7.25 -3.26
CA GLY A 42 -15.73 6.10 -2.75
C GLY A 42 -14.80 4.96 -2.34
N THR A 43 -15.10 3.74 -2.78
CA THR A 43 -14.45 2.52 -2.27
C THR A 43 -13.83 1.69 -3.40
N ILE A 44 -12.55 1.31 -3.22
CA ILE A 44 -11.81 0.33 -4.00
C ILE A 44 -11.93 -1.02 -3.30
N THR A 45 -12.49 -2.02 -3.98
CA THR A 45 -12.70 -3.38 -3.45
C THR A 45 -11.91 -4.45 -4.20
N THR A 46 -11.09 -4.05 -5.18
CA THR A 46 -10.24 -4.91 -6.01
C THR A 46 -8.85 -4.30 -6.13
N ASN A 47 -7.84 -5.15 -6.40
CA ASN A 47 -6.46 -4.70 -6.54
C ASN A 47 -6.39 -3.61 -7.62
N THR A 48 -5.82 -2.46 -7.27
CA THR A 48 -5.84 -1.26 -8.11
C THR A 48 -4.44 -0.68 -8.21
N LEU A 49 -4.06 -0.25 -9.41
CA LEU A 49 -2.78 0.38 -9.72
C LEU A 49 -2.97 1.85 -10.12
N LEU A 50 -2.27 2.75 -9.43
CA LEU A 50 -2.10 4.15 -9.81
C LEU A 50 -0.74 4.36 -10.47
N THR A 51 -0.74 4.59 -11.78
CA THR A 51 0.46 4.75 -12.59
C THR A 51 1.08 6.14 -12.43
N HIS A 52 2.37 6.26 -12.72
CA HIS A 52 3.11 7.53 -12.64
C HIS A 52 2.98 8.40 -13.91
N THR A 53 2.25 7.93 -14.93
CA THR A 53 2.13 8.55 -16.25
C THR A 53 1.31 9.84 -16.26
N HIS A 54 0.48 10.05 -15.24
CA HIS A 54 -0.32 11.25 -15.07
C HIS A 54 -0.62 11.50 -13.58
N PRO A 55 -1.00 12.73 -13.19
CA PRO A 55 -1.49 12.99 -11.84
C PRO A 55 -2.84 12.30 -11.61
N TRP A 56 -3.05 11.82 -10.39
CA TRP A 56 -4.32 11.32 -9.89
C TRP A 56 -5.00 12.34 -8.98
N TYR A 57 -6.31 12.27 -8.90
CA TYR A 57 -7.13 13.13 -8.07
C TYR A 57 -7.98 12.30 -7.12
N ILE A 58 -8.15 12.76 -5.89
CA ILE A 58 -9.05 12.14 -4.92
C ILE A 58 -10.11 13.16 -4.53
N LYS A 59 -11.38 12.77 -4.63
CA LYS A 59 -12.51 13.60 -4.20
C LYS A 59 -13.08 13.06 -2.90
N GLY A 60 -12.77 13.73 -1.79
CA GLY A 60 -13.21 13.33 -0.45
C GLY A 60 -12.40 12.14 0.08
N TRP A 61 -13.06 11.15 0.69
CA TRP A 61 -12.40 9.94 1.17
C TRP A 61 -12.43 8.84 0.10
N LEU A 62 -11.26 8.21 -0.09
CA LEU A 62 -11.08 7.00 -0.88
C LEU A 62 -10.76 5.85 0.08
N TYR A 63 -11.62 4.85 0.13
CA TYR A 63 -11.46 3.69 0.99
C TYR A 63 -10.92 2.52 0.17
N VAL A 64 -9.91 1.82 0.68
CA VAL A 64 -9.43 0.56 0.12
C VAL A 64 -9.89 -0.54 1.07
N ALA A 65 -10.72 -1.44 0.58
CA ALA A 65 -11.43 -2.44 1.38
C ALA A 65 -11.47 -3.80 0.69
N ASN A 66 -12.16 -4.77 1.30
CA ASN A 66 -12.31 -6.13 0.77
C ASN A 66 -10.95 -6.81 0.50
N GLU A 67 -10.01 -6.64 1.43
CA GLU A 67 -8.64 -7.19 1.33
C GLU A 67 -7.87 -6.77 0.06
N ALA A 68 -8.34 -5.72 -0.63
CA ALA A 68 -7.71 -5.21 -1.83
C ALA A 68 -6.38 -4.51 -1.52
N THR A 69 -5.52 -4.47 -2.53
CA THR A 69 -4.28 -3.72 -2.51
C THR A 69 -4.36 -2.52 -3.45
N LEU A 70 -4.09 -1.33 -2.91
CA LEU A 70 -3.82 -0.12 -3.71
C LEU A 70 -2.32 0.00 -3.92
N ARG A 71 -1.84 -0.29 -5.14
CA ARG A 71 -0.46 -0.08 -5.54
C ARG A 71 -0.30 1.28 -6.22
N ILE A 72 0.75 1.99 -5.87
CA ILE A 72 1.07 3.31 -6.40
C ILE A 72 2.50 3.27 -6.89
N GLU A 73 2.71 3.58 -8.18
CA GLU A 73 4.04 3.57 -8.77
C GLU A 73 4.95 4.67 -8.18
N PRO A 74 6.27 4.45 -8.14
CA PRO A 74 7.21 5.51 -7.82
C PRO A 74 7.02 6.72 -8.76
N GLY A 75 7.10 7.94 -8.23
CA GLY A 75 6.89 9.13 -9.05
C GLY A 75 5.43 9.41 -9.40
N THR A 76 4.46 8.79 -8.73
CA THR A 76 3.05 9.17 -8.89
C THR A 76 2.72 10.43 -8.08
N LEU A 77 1.96 11.34 -8.69
CA LEU A 77 1.39 12.53 -8.07
C LEU A 77 -0.08 12.30 -7.71
N ILE A 78 -0.47 12.56 -6.47
CA ILE A 78 -1.84 12.36 -5.97
C ILE A 78 -2.33 13.66 -5.34
N ASN A 79 -3.38 14.23 -5.91
CA ASN A 79 -3.91 15.52 -5.52
C ASN A 79 -5.31 15.38 -4.90
N MET A 80 -5.48 15.86 -3.67
CA MET A 80 -6.79 15.97 -3.05
C MET A 80 -7.53 17.15 -3.66
N LEU A 81 -8.73 16.90 -4.21
CA LEU A 81 -9.58 17.97 -4.73
C LEU A 81 -10.21 18.75 -3.57
N PRO A 82 -10.45 20.07 -3.74
CA PRO A 82 -11.18 20.87 -2.78
C PRO A 82 -12.54 20.23 -2.47
N ALA A 83 -12.82 20.00 -1.19
CA ALA A 83 -14.09 19.48 -0.74
C ALA A 83 -14.57 20.27 0.49
N LYS A 84 -15.89 20.37 0.67
CA LYS A 84 -16.50 20.96 1.87
C LYS A 84 -16.20 20.15 3.15
N LYS A 85 -15.72 18.91 3.00
CA LYS A 85 -15.38 17.96 4.07
C LYS A 85 -13.96 17.45 3.86
N ASN A 86 -13.34 16.92 4.93
CA ASN A 86 -12.02 16.29 4.90
C ASN A 86 -11.92 15.18 3.84
N GLY A 87 -10.70 14.89 3.38
CA GLY A 87 -10.45 13.86 2.39
C GLY A 87 -9.13 13.15 2.58
N GLY A 88 -8.98 11.99 1.95
CA GLY A 88 -7.83 11.15 2.22
C GLY A 88 -7.96 9.76 1.63
N ILE A 89 -6.96 8.94 1.93
CA ILE A 89 -7.01 7.50 1.68
C ILE A 89 -7.16 6.79 3.01
N VAL A 90 -8.11 5.89 3.10
CA VAL A 90 -8.26 4.99 4.24
C VAL A 90 -8.03 3.57 3.77
N ILE A 91 -7.06 2.90 4.36
CA ILE A 91 -6.81 1.47 4.16
C ILE A 91 -7.50 0.75 5.31
N THR A 92 -8.60 0.04 5.01
CA THR A 92 -9.36 -0.69 6.03
C THR A 92 -8.64 -1.96 6.45
N ARG A 93 -9.10 -2.60 7.53
CA ARG A 93 -8.53 -3.87 8.00
C ARG A 93 -8.46 -4.90 6.88
N GLY A 94 -7.30 -5.54 6.75
CA GLY A 94 -7.02 -6.56 5.74
C GLY A 94 -6.66 -6.02 4.36
N ALA A 95 -7.04 -4.79 4.03
CA ALA A 95 -6.58 -4.10 2.83
C ALA A 95 -5.16 -3.57 3.00
N LYS A 96 -4.52 -3.23 1.88
CA LYS A 96 -3.10 -2.80 1.85
C LYS A 96 -2.87 -1.62 0.93
N ILE A 97 -1.85 -0.82 1.26
CA ILE A 97 -1.25 0.15 0.36
C ILE A 97 0.19 -0.25 0.04
N VAL A 98 0.57 -0.22 -1.24
CA VAL A 98 1.96 -0.43 -1.68
C VAL A 98 2.39 0.82 -2.45
N ALA A 99 2.96 1.76 -1.72
CA ALA A 99 3.51 3.02 -2.24
C ALA A 99 5.00 3.06 -1.91
N ALA A 100 5.81 2.42 -2.77
CA ALA A 100 7.25 2.32 -2.60
C ALA A 100 7.95 3.29 -3.56
N GLY A 101 7.95 4.58 -3.23
CA GLY A 101 8.71 5.59 -3.95
C GLY A 101 10.22 5.34 -3.86
N THR A 102 11.00 6.18 -4.51
CA THR A 102 12.47 6.18 -4.41
C THR A 102 12.98 7.58 -4.05
N PRO A 103 14.26 7.74 -3.64
CA PRO A 103 14.82 9.07 -3.39
C PRO A 103 14.73 10.00 -4.61
N VAL A 104 14.82 9.43 -5.82
CA VAL A 104 14.77 10.17 -7.10
C VAL A 104 13.33 10.40 -7.55
N PHE A 105 12.46 9.40 -7.33
CA PHE A 105 11.05 9.41 -7.72
C PHE A 105 10.17 9.17 -6.50
N PRO A 106 10.04 10.17 -5.60
CA PRO A 106 9.14 10.07 -4.46
C PRO A 106 7.68 10.03 -4.93
N ILE A 107 6.80 9.46 -4.11
CA ILE A 107 5.35 9.56 -4.32
C ILE A 107 4.84 10.79 -3.56
N CYS A 108 4.14 11.67 -4.25
CA CYS A 108 3.73 12.96 -3.70
C CYS A 108 2.22 13.02 -3.50
N PHE A 109 1.79 13.26 -2.27
CA PHE A 109 0.41 13.57 -1.93
C PHE A 109 0.27 15.06 -1.65
N SER A 110 -0.69 15.70 -2.30
CA SER A 110 -1.03 17.11 -2.07
C SER A 110 -2.40 17.20 -1.43
N PHE A 111 -2.49 17.79 -0.24
CA PHE A 111 -3.75 18.04 0.45
C PHE A 111 -4.05 19.54 0.42
N ASP A 112 -5.16 19.91 -0.24
CA ASP A 112 -5.56 21.30 -0.37
C ASP A 112 -6.06 21.90 0.97
N THR A 113 -5.94 23.22 1.10
CA THR A 113 -6.27 24.10 2.23
C THR A 113 -7.67 23.94 2.82
N VAL A 114 -8.63 23.41 2.07
CA VAL A 114 -10.06 23.67 2.34
C VAL A 114 -10.62 22.80 3.48
N ALA A 115 -9.92 21.75 3.93
CA ALA A 115 -10.43 20.86 4.97
C ALA A 115 -9.34 20.31 5.93
N PRO A 116 -9.27 20.80 7.19
CA PRO A 116 -8.32 20.29 8.19
C PRO A 116 -8.66 18.86 8.63
N GLY A 117 -7.65 17.96 8.66
CA GLY A 117 -7.84 16.53 9.00
C GLY A 117 -7.85 15.59 7.79
N SER A 118 -7.16 15.98 6.72
CA SER A 118 -7.00 15.19 5.49
C SER A 118 -5.71 14.36 5.52
N GLY A 119 -5.67 13.15 4.99
CA GLY A 119 -4.45 12.34 5.13
C GLY A 119 -4.55 10.90 4.64
N ILE A 120 -3.59 10.09 5.10
CA ILE A 120 -3.58 8.64 4.90
C ILE A 120 -3.86 7.99 6.26
N ILE A 121 -4.84 7.08 6.30
CA ILE A 121 -5.23 6.36 7.50
C ILE A 121 -5.01 4.87 7.24
N LEU A 122 -4.23 4.21 8.09
CA LEU A 122 -4.01 2.76 8.04
C LEU A 122 -4.71 2.11 9.24
N LEU A 123 -5.69 1.25 8.96
CA LEU A 123 -6.44 0.49 9.96
C LEU A 123 -5.98 -0.98 9.90
N GLY A 124 -5.19 -1.41 10.87
CA GLY A 124 -4.65 -2.77 10.91
C GLY A 124 -5.36 -3.71 11.88
N LYS A 125 -4.89 -4.95 11.93
CA LYS A 125 -5.38 -6.07 12.76
C LYS A 125 -4.52 -6.31 14.01
N ALA A 126 -3.53 -5.48 14.30
CA ALA A 126 -2.62 -5.67 15.43
C ALA A 126 -3.22 -5.20 16.77
N PRO A 127 -2.73 -5.72 17.92
CA PRO A 127 -3.23 -5.33 19.24
C PRO A 127 -3.19 -3.83 19.52
N GLN A 128 -4.26 -3.32 20.15
CA GLN A 128 -4.42 -1.94 20.58
C GLN A 128 -5.13 -1.91 21.93
N LEU A 129 -4.85 -0.91 22.77
CA LEU A 129 -5.48 -0.77 24.10
C LEU A 129 -7.01 -0.57 24.02
N SER A 130 -7.47 0.18 23.02
CA SER A 130 -8.89 0.47 22.79
C SER A 130 -9.24 0.19 21.32
N PRO A 131 -9.40 -1.09 20.93
CA PRO A 131 -9.76 -1.44 19.56
C PRO A 131 -11.22 -1.09 19.27
N VAL A 132 -11.53 -0.86 18.00
CA VAL A 132 -12.90 -0.75 17.52
C VAL A 132 -13.16 -1.93 16.61
N THR A 133 -14.14 -2.75 16.96
CA THR A 133 -14.57 -3.92 16.18
C THR A 133 -16.05 -3.80 15.88
N VAL A 134 -16.36 -3.30 14.71
CA VAL A 134 -17.72 -3.09 14.19
C VAL A 134 -17.86 -3.75 12.83
N PHE A 135 -19.07 -3.77 12.27
CA PHE A 135 -19.21 -4.05 10.85
C PHE A 135 -18.66 -2.87 10.05
N ASP A 136 -17.64 -3.11 9.23
CA ASP A 136 -17.01 -2.06 8.44
C ASP A 136 -17.97 -1.60 7.34
N ASP A 137 -18.37 -0.33 7.43
CA ASP A 137 -19.15 0.35 6.40
C ASP A 137 -18.34 1.52 5.83
N PRO A 138 -17.36 1.24 4.94
CA PRO A 138 -16.49 2.28 4.39
C PRO A 138 -17.22 3.33 3.54
N ALA A 139 -18.44 3.05 3.07
CA ALA A 139 -19.21 4.00 2.28
C ALA A 139 -20.31 4.72 3.10
N GLY A 140 -20.64 4.25 4.30
CA GLY A 140 -21.69 4.81 5.14
C GLY A 140 -21.19 5.68 6.28
N ALA A 141 -22.12 6.06 7.17
CA ALA A 141 -21.86 6.93 8.31
C ALA A 141 -21.35 6.18 9.56
N GLY A 142 -21.04 4.88 9.41
CA GLY A 142 -20.59 4.01 10.48
C GLY A 142 -19.13 4.22 10.88
N PHE A 143 -18.72 3.58 11.97
CA PHE A 143 -17.31 3.50 12.36
C PHE A 143 -16.57 2.49 11.48
N LEU A 144 -15.25 2.67 11.35
CA LEU A 144 -14.36 1.69 10.75
C LEU A 144 -13.59 0.96 11.84
N SER A 145 -13.45 -0.35 11.69
CA SER A 145 -12.74 -1.19 12.63
C SER A 145 -11.24 -0.99 12.52
N TYR A 146 -10.56 -1.13 13.66
CA TYR A 146 -9.11 -1.26 13.76
C TYR A 146 -8.74 -2.01 15.04
N GLY A 147 -7.55 -2.58 15.06
CA GLY A 147 -7.08 -3.42 16.15
C GLY A 147 -7.41 -4.90 15.95
N GLY A 148 -6.93 -5.75 16.85
CA GLY A 148 -7.14 -7.19 16.82
C GLY A 148 -6.11 -7.93 17.66
N ASP A 149 -5.80 -9.16 17.31
CA ASP A 149 -4.87 -10.05 17.99
C ASP A 149 -3.64 -10.41 17.13
N PHE A 150 -3.58 -9.91 15.89
CA PHE A 150 -2.55 -10.31 14.93
C PHE A 150 -1.41 -9.27 14.88
N ALA A 151 -0.44 -9.40 15.80
CA ALA A 151 0.71 -8.49 15.89
C ALA A 151 1.56 -8.46 14.60
N ASP A 152 1.54 -9.56 13.85
CA ASP A 152 2.25 -9.77 12.60
C ASP A 152 1.53 -9.21 11.35
N ASP A 153 0.46 -8.43 11.55
CA ASP A 153 -0.28 -7.79 10.46
C ASP A 153 0.59 -6.84 9.63
N SER A 154 0.18 -6.61 8.38
CA SER A 154 0.78 -5.61 7.50
C SER A 154 -0.31 -4.83 6.78
N SER A 155 -0.39 -3.53 7.07
CA SER A 155 -1.21 -2.58 6.31
C SER A 155 -0.50 -2.10 5.03
N GLY A 156 0.72 -2.58 4.76
CA GLY A 156 1.46 -2.35 3.53
C GLY A 156 2.76 -1.56 3.71
N ILE A 157 3.16 -0.84 2.65
CA ILE A 157 4.44 -0.15 2.51
C ILE A 157 4.18 1.30 2.09
N LEU A 158 4.71 2.25 2.88
CA LEU A 158 4.86 3.65 2.53
C LEU A 158 6.34 4.01 2.61
N GLN A 159 6.99 4.20 1.46
CA GLN A 159 8.41 4.52 1.38
C GLN A 159 8.67 5.70 0.45
N HIS A 160 9.54 6.64 0.86
CA HIS A 160 9.87 7.86 0.11
C HIS A 160 8.61 8.66 -0.29
N ILE A 161 7.77 8.95 0.71
CA ILE A 161 6.51 9.65 0.56
C ILE A 161 6.69 11.12 0.91
N GLN A 162 6.17 12.02 0.07
CA GLN A 162 6.07 13.44 0.37
C GLN A 162 4.62 13.84 0.55
N LEU A 163 4.26 14.23 1.77
CA LEU A 163 2.94 14.75 2.08
C LEU A 163 3.02 16.28 2.13
N SER A 164 2.39 16.96 1.18
CA SER A 164 2.36 18.41 1.07
C SER A 164 1.02 18.96 1.53
N TYR A 165 1.06 19.97 2.40
CA TYR A 165 -0.12 20.63 2.95
C TYR A 165 -0.03 22.12 2.76
N ALA A 166 -1.16 22.73 2.42
CA ALA A 166 -1.21 24.17 2.32
C ALA A 166 -1.26 24.87 3.70
N PRO A 167 -0.52 25.98 3.87
CA PRO A 167 -0.42 26.67 5.14
C PRO A 167 -1.78 27.26 5.54
N ALA A 168 -2.19 26.98 6.77
CA ALA A 168 -3.31 27.65 7.44
C ALA A 168 -3.12 27.53 8.96
N ASN A 169 -3.89 28.29 9.71
CA ASN A 169 -3.55 28.62 11.09
C ASN A 169 -4.10 27.57 12.09
N ALA A 170 -3.87 26.26 11.87
CA ALA A 170 -4.52 25.17 12.63
C ALA A 170 -3.53 24.20 13.29
N ARG A 171 -3.90 23.72 14.50
CA ARG A 171 -3.11 22.85 15.40
C ARG A 171 -2.87 21.42 14.92
N PHE A 172 -3.64 20.91 13.95
CA PHE A 172 -3.38 19.62 13.28
C PHE A 172 -3.91 19.67 11.86
N LYS A 173 -3.02 19.48 10.87
CA LYS A 173 -3.33 19.59 9.45
C LYS A 173 -3.01 18.28 8.75
N GLY A 174 -3.71 17.23 9.13
CA GLY A 174 -3.57 15.98 8.40
C GLY A 174 -2.21 15.32 8.56
N GLY A 175 -2.08 14.14 7.97
CA GLY A 175 -0.83 13.40 7.99
C GLY A 175 -1.06 11.92 7.79
N LEU A 176 -0.30 11.12 8.52
CA LEU A 176 -0.44 9.69 8.59
C LEU A 176 -1.04 9.31 9.95
N LEU A 177 -2.17 8.61 9.94
CA LEU A 177 -2.78 8.01 11.13
C LEU A 177 -2.63 6.50 11.06
N LEU A 178 -2.10 5.91 12.12
CA LEU A 178 -1.82 4.48 12.23
C LEU A 178 -2.60 3.93 13.41
N LEU A 179 -3.54 3.03 13.14
CA LEU A 179 -4.38 2.43 14.17
C LEU A 179 -4.30 0.91 14.08
N GLY A 180 -3.70 0.27 15.08
CA GLY A 180 -3.54 -1.19 15.10
C GLY A 180 -2.70 -1.74 13.94
N THR A 181 -1.74 -0.98 13.42
CA THR A 181 -0.84 -1.44 12.34
C THR A 181 0.19 -2.42 12.90
N GLY A 182 0.33 -3.60 12.27
CA GLY A 182 1.24 -4.64 12.74
C GLY A 182 2.70 -4.42 12.37
N ASN A 183 3.58 -5.25 12.96
CA ASN A 183 5.05 -5.13 12.88
C ASN A 183 5.62 -5.37 11.47
N LYS A 184 4.83 -5.90 10.52
CA LYS A 184 5.19 -6.07 9.10
C LYS A 184 4.75 -4.89 8.24
N THR A 185 4.19 -3.83 8.83
CA THR A 185 3.91 -2.58 8.12
C THR A 185 5.20 -1.76 8.00
N ILE A 186 5.54 -1.30 6.80
CA ILE A 186 6.79 -0.57 6.54
C ILE A 186 6.47 0.91 6.30
N LEU A 187 7.02 1.76 7.16
CA LEU A 187 6.99 3.22 7.02
C LEU A 187 8.42 3.73 7.00
N LYS A 188 8.85 4.33 5.90
CA LYS A 188 10.24 4.75 5.71
C LYS A 188 10.34 6.03 4.89
N ASP A 189 11.18 6.95 5.33
CA ASP A 189 11.49 8.19 4.59
C ASP A 189 10.23 8.99 4.21
N ILE A 190 9.35 9.22 5.19
CA ILE A 190 8.12 10.00 5.03
C ILE A 190 8.39 11.45 5.42
N VAL A 191 8.15 12.38 4.50
CA VAL A 191 8.40 13.81 4.72
C VAL A 191 7.08 14.58 4.65
N LEU A 192 6.87 15.42 5.66
CA LEU A 192 5.78 16.39 5.71
C LEU A 192 6.31 17.76 5.27
N LYS A 193 5.69 18.38 4.26
CA LYS A 193 6.08 19.70 3.74
C LYS A 193 4.90 20.67 3.74
N SER A 194 5.18 21.94 4.03
CA SER A 194 4.25 23.02 3.75
C SER A 194 4.44 23.45 2.29
N SER A 195 3.37 23.46 1.50
CA SER A 195 3.42 23.88 0.09
C SER A 195 2.14 24.63 -0.29
N PRO A 196 2.22 25.80 -0.94
CA PRO A 196 1.05 26.52 -1.40
C PRO A 196 0.42 25.82 -2.62
N GLY A 197 -0.49 24.86 -2.36
CA GLY A 197 -1.43 24.37 -3.38
C GLY A 197 -1.09 23.05 -4.07
N ARG A 198 -1.81 22.81 -5.17
CA ARG A 198 -1.80 21.57 -5.98
C ARG A 198 -0.43 21.29 -6.60
N ILE A 199 -0.07 20.01 -6.70
CA ILE A 199 1.15 19.57 -7.38
C ILE A 199 0.78 19.14 -8.80
N ASP A 200 1.12 19.99 -9.77
CA ASP A 200 0.96 19.72 -11.20
C ASP A 200 2.25 19.18 -11.85
N THR A 201 3.40 19.39 -11.19
CA THR A 201 4.73 19.05 -11.68
C THR A 201 5.65 18.64 -10.54
N PHE A 202 6.65 17.80 -10.84
CA PHE A 202 7.72 17.49 -9.90
C PHE A 202 8.59 18.73 -9.68
N THR A 203 8.23 19.56 -8.71
CA THR A 203 9.19 20.52 -8.15
C THR A 203 10.22 19.72 -7.38
N ARG A 204 11.34 19.41 -8.04
CA ARG A 204 12.52 18.83 -7.38
C ARG A 204 12.86 19.75 -6.20
N PRO A 205 12.96 19.24 -4.96
CA PRO A 205 13.58 20.04 -3.93
C PRO A 205 14.97 20.39 -4.43
N ALA A 206 15.29 21.69 -4.49
CA ALA A 206 16.66 22.12 -4.68
C ALA A 206 17.48 21.43 -3.59
N LEU A 207 18.43 20.58 -4.01
CA LEU A 207 19.40 20.01 -3.09
C LEU A 207 20.23 21.20 -2.60
N HIS A 208 20.00 21.61 -1.36
CA HIS A 208 20.87 22.51 -0.61
C HIS A 208 21.74 21.68 0.32
#